data_AF-A0A7W6UHG6-F1
#
_entry.id   AF-A0A7W6UHG6-F1
#
_cell.length_a   1.000
_cell.length_b   1.000
_cell.length_c   1.000
_cell.angle_alpha   90.00
_cell.angle_beta   90.00
_cell.angle_gamma   90.00
#
_symmetry.space_group_name_H-M   'P 1'
#
loop_
_entity.id
_entity.type
_entity.pdbx_description
1 polymer ?
#
loop_
_entity_poly.entity_id
_entity_poly.type
_entity_poly.pdbx_seq_one_letter_code
_entity_poly.pdbx_strand_id
1 'polypeptide(L)'
;MIFTYLAKIAAWLALVVGAFQLVTGFGIATEFFGPYEAALARYAPGAPNSGSVIDRGIYKLIIAIALGTLAEISFRLLKMRGEQ
;
A
#
# COMPACT_ATOMS: atom_id res chain seq x y z
N MET A 1 -17.25 -15.09 4.45
CA MET A 1 -17.98 -13.97 3.80
C MET A 1 -17.47 -12.63 4.29
N ILE A 2 -17.93 -12.09 5.43
CA ILE A 2 -17.58 -10.73 5.90
C ILE A 2 -16.06 -10.53 6.03
N PHE A 3 -15.36 -11.46 6.70
CA PHE A 3 -13.90 -11.39 6.83
C PHE A 3 -13.18 -11.31 5.48
N THR A 4 -13.58 -12.15 4.52
CA THR A 4 -12.96 -12.20 3.19
C THR A 4 -13.18 -10.90 2.40
N TYR A 5 -14.38 -10.32 2.46
CA TYR A 5 -14.67 -9.01 1.86
C TYR A 5 -13.87 -7.89 2.52
N LEU A 6 -13.81 -7.86 3.86
CA LEU A 6 -13.02 -6.87 4.60
C LEU A 6 -11.53 -7.00 4.28
N ALA A 7 -10.99 -8.22 4.23
CA ALA A 7 -9.60 -8.47 3.86
C ALA A 7 -9.28 -7.98 2.45
N LYS A 8 -10.19 -8.18 1.49
CA LYS A 8 -10.05 -7.67 0.11
C LYS A 8 -10.06 -6.14 0.08
N ILE A 9 -10.96 -5.49 0.82
CA ILE A 9 -11.01 -4.02 0.91
C ILE A 9 -9.73 -3.48 1.56
N ALA A 10 -9.30 -4.06 2.68
CA ALA A 10 -8.08 -3.67 3.37
C ALA A 10 -6.84 -3.85 2.48
N ALA A 11 -6.76 -4.95 1.72
CA ALA A 11 -5.70 -5.17 0.74
C ALA A 11 -5.67 -4.07 -0.33
N TRP A 12 -6.82 -3.70 -0.89
CA TRP A 12 -6.92 -2.62 -1.86
C TRP A 12 -6.49 -1.26 -1.29
N LEU A 13 -6.94 -0.93 -0.07
CA LEU A 13 -6.55 0.31 0.58
C LEU A 13 -5.03 0.35 0.85
N ALA A 14 -4.47 -0.75 1.36
CA ALA A 14 -3.03 -0.87 1.58
C ALA A 14 -2.24 -0.75 0.27
N LEU A 15 -2.74 -1.32 -0.82
CA LEU A 15 -2.14 -1.24 -2.15
C LEU A 15 -2.07 0.20 -2.64
N VAL A 16 -3.21 0.90 -2.60
CA VAL A 16 -3.33 2.29 -3.08
C VAL A 16 -2.45 3.22 -2.23
N VAL A 17 -2.55 3.13 -0.90
CA VAL A 17 -1.73 3.96 -0.01
C VAL A 17 -0.24 3.66 -0.18
N GLY A 18 0.14 2.39 -0.31
CA GLY A 18 1.53 1.99 -0.54
C GLY A 18 2.08 2.52 -1.87
N ALA A 19 1.29 2.40 -2.94
CA ALA A 19 1.65 2.92 -4.26
C ALA A 19 1.83 4.45 -4.25
N PHE A 20 0.93 5.19 -3.60
CA PHE A 20 1.08 6.64 -3.43
C PHE A 20 2.35 7.00 -2.66
N GLN A 21 2.68 6.26 -1.59
CA GLN A 21 3.92 6.50 -0.86
C GLN A 21 5.17 6.24 -1.69
N LEU A 22 5.17 5.23 -2.57
CA LEU A 22 6.27 5.04 -3.51
C LEU A 22 6.38 6.20 -4.48
N VAL A 23 5.29 6.59 -5.15
CA VAL A 23 5.29 7.69 -6.10
C VAL A 23 5.78 8.99 -5.44
N THR A 24 5.28 9.29 -4.24
CA THR A 24 5.71 10.43 -3.45
C THR A 24 7.18 10.33 -3.05
N GLY A 25 7.61 9.20 -2.49
CA GLY A 25 8.97 8.99 -2.03
C GLY A 25 9.99 9.10 -3.17
N PHE A 26 9.71 8.46 -4.31
CA PHE A 26 10.55 8.57 -5.50
C PHE A 26 10.53 9.99 -6.09
N GLY A 27 9.36 10.62 -6.20
CA GLY A 27 9.28 11.98 -6.74
C GLY A 27 9.94 13.04 -5.85
N ILE A 28 10.04 12.82 -4.53
CA ILE A 28 10.88 13.63 -3.64
C ILE A 28 12.36 13.32 -3.90
N ALA A 29 12.73 12.03 -3.93
CA ALA A 29 14.13 11.61 -4.09
C ALA A 29 14.75 12.05 -5.43
N THR A 30 13.95 12.16 -6.49
CA THR A 30 14.39 12.62 -7.81
C THR A 30 14.19 14.12 -8.02
N GLU A 31 13.79 14.86 -6.99
CA GLU A 31 13.46 16.30 -7.04
C GLU A 31 12.39 16.67 -8.09
N PHE A 32 11.59 15.69 -8.53
CA PHE A 32 10.52 15.88 -9.50
C PHE A 32 9.40 16.79 -8.96
N PHE A 33 9.14 16.73 -7.65
CA PHE A 33 8.17 17.59 -6.97
C PHE A 33 8.75 18.95 -6.52
N GLY A 34 9.95 19.29 -6.98
CA GLY A 34 10.68 20.50 -6.60
C GLY A 34 11.83 20.20 -5.62
N PRO A 35 12.39 21.24 -4.98
CA PRO A 35 13.53 21.10 -4.08
C PRO A 35 13.26 20.07 -2.99
N TYR A 36 14.22 19.17 -2.77
CA TYR A 36 14.07 18.00 -1.89
C TYR A 36 13.47 18.34 -0.52
N GLU A 37 14.04 19.32 0.20
CA GLU A 37 13.60 19.70 1.54
C GLU A 37 12.16 20.24 1.56
N ALA A 38 11.80 21.06 0.56
CA ALA A 38 10.46 21.63 0.44
C ALA A 38 9.41 20.55 0.08
N ALA A 39 9.78 19.64 -0.83
CA ALA A 39 8.92 18.53 -1.22
C ALA A 39 8.73 17.54 -0.07
N LEU A 40 9.78 17.23 0.69
CA LEU A 40 9.73 16.38 1.87
C LEU A 40 8.80 16.97 2.94
N ALA A 41 8.96 18.26 3.26
CA ALA A 41 8.10 18.94 4.23
C ALA A 41 6.61 18.97 3.81
N ARG A 42 6.34 19.12 2.50
CA ARG A 42 4.98 19.23 1.97
C ARG A 42 4.26 17.90 1.86
N TYR A 43 4.93 16.88 1.31
CA TYR A 43 4.28 15.62 0.94
C TYR A 43 4.56 14.47 1.91
N ALA A 44 5.55 14.63 2.78
CA ALA A 44 5.94 13.62 3.77
C ALA A 44 6.26 14.26 5.13
N PRO A 45 5.31 15.01 5.74
CA PRO A 45 5.54 15.67 7.02
C PRO A 45 5.91 14.65 8.11
N GLY A 46 7.00 14.93 8.83
CA GLY A 46 7.53 14.06 9.89
C GLY A 46 8.28 12.82 9.39
N ALA A 47 8.51 12.66 8.08
CA ALA A 47 9.43 11.65 7.57
C ALA A 47 10.89 12.14 7.72
N PRO A 48 11.81 11.31 8.25
CA PRO A 48 13.23 11.67 8.35
C PRO A 48 13.91 11.91 6.99
N ASN A 49 13.47 11.20 5.95
CA ASN A 49 13.97 11.30 4.57
C ASN A 49 13.00 10.61 3.60
N SER A 50 13.19 10.81 2.29
CA SER A 50 12.37 10.17 1.24
C SER A 50 12.45 8.65 1.28
N GLY A 51 13.62 8.07 1.60
CA GLY A 51 13.81 6.62 1.76
C GLY A 51 12.85 6.01 2.76
N SER A 52 12.65 6.65 3.92
CA SER A 52 11.70 6.18 4.94
C SER A 52 10.24 6.14 4.46
N VAL A 53 9.88 6.99 3.48
CA VAL A 53 8.55 6.99 2.86
C VAL A 53 8.43 5.84 1.87
N ILE A 54 9.49 5.59 1.09
CA ILE A 54 9.60 4.46 0.18
C ILE A 54 9.47 3.15 0.96
N ASP A 55 10.24 2.97 2.05
CA ASP A 55 10.21 1.77 2.88
C ASP A 55 8.80 1.48 3.40
N ARG A 56 8.13 2.51 3.97
CA ARG A 56 6.73 2.39 4.42
C ARG A 56 5.79 1.99 3.28
N GLY A 57 6.01 2.53 2.07
CA GLY A 57 5.28 2.16 0.86
C GLY A 57 5.48 0.69 0.49
N ILE A 58 6.73 0.22 0.45
CA ILE A 58 7.08 -1.18 0.16
C ILE A 58 6.43 -2.14 1.17
N TYR A 59 6.51 -1.85 2.48
CA TYR A 59 5.87 -2.70 3.49
C TYR A 59 4.36 -2.80 3.28
N LYS A 60 3.70 -1.68 2.95
CA LYS A 60 2.26 -1.68 2.65
C LYS A 60 1.92 -2.47 1.40
N LEU A 61 2.74 -2.41 0.35
CA LEU A 61 2.55 -3.23 -0.84
C LEU A 61 2.68 -4.72 -0.54
N ILE A 62 3.68 -5.11 0.24
CA ILE A 62 3.85 -6.51 0.66
C ILE A 62 2.63 -6.98 1.45
N ILE A 63 2.15 -6.17 2.41
CA ILE A 63 0.94 -6.47 3.19
C ILE A 63 -0.29 -6.58 2.27
N ALA A 64 -0.43 -5.67 1.31
CA ALA A 64 -1.53 -5.67 0.35
C ALA A 64 -1.54 -6.95 -0.50
N ILE A 65 -0.38 -7.37 -1.01
CA ILE A 65 -0.24 -8.59 -1.80
C ILE A 65 -0.58 -9.82 -0.95
N ALA A 66 -0.06 -9.89 0.28
CA ALA A 66 -0.32 -10.99 1.19
C ALA A 66 -1.82 -11.09 1.53
N LEU A 67 -2.44 -9.99 1.96
CA LEU A 67 -3.87 -9.95 2.30
C LEU A 67 -4.76 -10.22 1.09
N GLY A 68 -4.43 -9.65 -0.07
CA GLY A 68 -5.17 -9.87 -1.30
C GLY A 68 -5.14 -11.33 -1.75
N THR A 69 -3.96 -11.95 -1.67
CA THR A 69 -3.78 -13.37 -1.98
C THR A 69 -4.58 -14.26 -1.03
N LEU A 70 -4.51 -13.99 0.28
CA LEU A 70 -5.27 -14.75 1.29
C LEU A 70 -6.80 -14.57 1.11
N ALA A 71 -7.25 -13.36 0.79
CA ALA A 71 -8.66 -13.10 0.51
C ALA A 71 -9.12 -13.89 -0.72
N GLU A 72 -8.33 -13.88 -1.80
CA GLU A 72 -8.62 -14.63 -3.03
C GLU A 72 -8.67 -16.15 -2.79
N ILE A 73 -7.71 -16.71 -2.03
CA ILE A 73 -7.72 -18.13 -1.65
C ILE A 73 -8.98 -18.46 -0.84
N SER A 74 -9.33 -17.63 0.15
CA SER A 74 -10.53 -17.82 0.96
C SER A 74 -11.80 -17.77 0.11
N PHE A 75 -11.90 -16.86 -0.86
CA PHE A 75 -13.02 -16.83 -1.82
C PHE A 75 -13.12 -18.10 -2.65
N ARG A 76 -11.99 -18.61 -3.17
CA ARG A 76 -11.99 -19.84 -3.97
C ARG A 76 -12.38 -21.06 -3.14
N LEU A 77 -11.90 -21.16 -1.91
CA LEU A 77 -12.26 -22.25 -1.00
C LEU A 77 -13.76 -22.24 -0.66
N LEU A 78 -14.32 -21.07 -0.33
CA LEU A 78 -15.76 -20.94 -0.05
C LEU A 78 -16.61 -21.30 -1.28
N LYS A 79 -16.18 -20.88 -2.48
CA LYS A 79 -16.85 -21.22 -3.74
C LYS A 79 -16.86 -22.73 -3.98
N MET A 80 -15.73 -23.41 -3.77
CA MET A 80 -15.64 -24.86 -3.94
C MET A 80 -16.49 -25.65 -2.94
N ARG A 81 -16.74 -25.09 -1.75
CA ARG A 81 -17.60 -25.69 -0.72
C ARG A 81 -19.10 -25.46 -0.92
N GLY A 82 -19.51 -24.69 -1.93
CA GLY A 82 -20.92 -24.37 -2.18
C GLY A 82 -21.54 -23.45 -1.12
N GLU A 83 -20.72 -22.76 -0.32
CA GLU A 83 -21.16 -21.85 0.73
C GLU A 83 -21.28 -20.40 0.23
N GLN A 84 -21.37 -20.21 -1.09
CA GLN A 84 -21.43 -18.91 -1.77
C GLN A 84 -22.72 -18.67 -2.51
#